data_AF-A0A6A5VM84-F1
#
_entry.id   AF-A0A6A5VM84-F1
#
_cell.length_a   1.000
_cell.length_b   1.000
_cell.length_c   1.000
_cell.angle_alpha   90.00
_cell.angle_beta   90.00
_cell.angle_gamma   90.00
#
_symmetry.space_group_name_H-M   'P 1'
#
loop_
_entity.id
_entity.type
_entity.pdbx_description
1 polymer ?
#
loop_
_entity_poly.entity_id
_entity_poly.type
_entity_poly.pdbx_seq_one_letter_code
_entity_poly.pdbx_strand_id
1 'polypeptide(L)'
;MRNLTFVLFSLASLSTAQNCGPKYDNQACAPGKCCSQYGWCDTGPAYCDPSNCQPSFSGPDSPCASSLPTTLKTSASKPSPTPPPFASQVPEIDVCGHAQGGVSCPGAGLGGYFYRCCSAAGHCGPKNEIQDQDLYCGTGCQAGYGKCDSEEKPAEPTGAAGTAGEGETCGPIVNKKCGSGLCCSGSNFCGTGEDFCGAVNWCQKNWGECS
;
A
#
# COMPACT_ATOMS: atom_id res chain seq x y z
N MET A 1 -23.14 -65.90 -0.09
CA MET A 1 -22.36 -65.18 -1.12
C MET A 1 -22.65 -63.70 -1.00
N ARG A 2 -21.59 -62.92 -0.76
CA ARG A 2 -21.36 -61.50 -1.10
C ARG A 2 -22.16 -60.39 -0.40
N ASN A 3 -21.46 -59.78 0.56
CA ASN A 3 -21.48 -58.41 1.09
C ASN A 3 -22.14 -57.34 0.20
N LEU A 4 -22.93 -56.47 0.81
CA LEU A 4 -23.10 -55.07 0.36
C LEU A 4 -23.38 -54.16 1.57
N THR A 5 -22.30 -53.69 2.22
CA THR A 5 -22.31 -52.50 3.07
C THR A 5 -22.16 -51.29 2.16
N PHE A 6 -23.25 -50.56 1.94
CA PHE A 6 -23.21 -49.25 1.28
C PHE A 6 -22.60 -48.22 2.24
N VAL A 7 -21.35 -47.85 2.01
CA VAL A 7 -20.68 -46.72 2.68
C VAL A 7 -21.17 -45.44 2.00
N LEU A 8 -22.04 -44.69 2.67
CA LEU A 8 -22.37 -43.31 2.30
C LEU A 8 -21.14 -42.43 2.55
N PHE A 9 -20.39 -42.13 1.50
CA PHE A 9 -19.40 -41.06 1.50
C PHE A 9 -20.14 -39.72 1.46
N SER A 10 -20.32 -39.09 2.62
CA SER A 10 -20.72 -37.69 2.71
C SER A 10 -19.57 -36.84 2.17
N LEU A 11 -19.70 -36.32 0.94
CA LEU A 11 -18.82 -35.27 0.46
C LEU A 11 -19.12 -34.00 1.27
N ALA A 12 -18.35 -33.80 2.34
CA ALA A 12 -18.27 -32.50 2.98
C ALA A 12 -17.65 -31.53 1.98
N SER A 13 -18.49 -30.71 1.35
CA SER A 13 -18.04 -29.56 0.58
C SER A 13 -17.32 -28.61 1.53
N LEU A 14 -15.98 -28.69 1.58
CA LEU A 14 -15.17 -27.64 2.19
C LEU A 14 -15.38 -26.37 1.35
N SER A 15 -16.35 -25.55 1.75
CA SER A 15 -16.47 -24.17 1.28
C SER A 15 -15.35 -23.37 1.95
N THR A 16 -14.13 -23.51 1.43
CA THR A 16 -12.99 -22.67 1.84
C THR A 16 -13.26 -21.23 1.42
N ALA A 17 -12.99 -20.32 2.36
CA ALA A 17 -13.27 -18.89 2.39
C ALA A 17 -13.49 -18.19 1.02
N GLN A 18 -14.59 -17.45 0.95
CA GLN A 18 -15.03 -16.70 -0.23
C GLN A 18 -14.28 -15.37 -0.44
N ASN A 19 -13.41 -14.98 0.49
CA ASN A 19 -12.78 -13.67 0.49
C ASN A 19 -11.30 -13.73 0.11
N CYS A 20 -10.86 -12.69 -0.58
CA CYS A 20 -9.52 -12.58 -1.14
C CYS A 20 -9.04 -11.13 -1.16
N GLY A 21 -7.75 -10.94 -1.38
CA GLY A 21 -7.19 -9.61 -1.51
C GLY A 21 -6.71 -9.02 -0.18
N PRO A 22 -6.21 -7.78 -0.23
CA PRO A 22 -5.43 -7.20 0.86
C PRO A 22 -6.25 -6.93 2.14
N LYS A 23 -7.58 -6.87 2.02
CA LYS A 23 -8.49 -6.73 3.17
C LYS A 23 -8.70 -8.01 3.97
N TYR A 24 -8.26 -9.14 3.42
CA TYR A 24 -8.48 -10.47 3.96
C TYR A 24 -7.15 -11.22 4.04
N ASP A 25 -6.17 -10.62 4.73
CA ASP A 25 -4.85 -11.22 4.98
C ASP A 25 -4.11 -11.66 3.71
N ASN A 26 -4.31 -10.95 2.59
CA ASN A 26 -3.73 -11.27 1.28
C ASN A 26 -4.09 -12.68 0.77
N GLN A 27 -5.25 -13.21 1.18
CA GLN A 27 -5.76 -14.50 0.72
C GLN A 27 -5.96 -14.49 -0.80
N ALA A 28 -5.57 -15.59 -1.45
CA ALA A 28 -5.78 -15.79 -2.88
C ALA A 28 -6.96 -16.74 -3.13
N CYS A 29 -7.65 -16.54 -4.25
CA CYS A 29 -8.74 -17.43 -4.65
C CYS A 29 -8.24 -18.81 -5.08
N ALA A 30 -9.15 -19.77 -5.04
CA ALA A 30 -8.92 -21.10 -5.61
C ALA A 30 -8.65 -21.02 -7.13
N PRO A 31 -7.94 -22.01 -7.71
CA PRO A 31 -7.66 -22.05 -9.16
C PRO A 31 -8.91 -21.80 -10.02
N GLY A 32 -8.75 -21.00 -11.08
CA GLY A 32 -9.80 -20.60 -12.01
C GLY A 32 -10.76 -19.52 -11.50
N LYS A 33 -10.69 -19.12 -10.23
CA LYS A 33 -11.54 -18.05 -9.64
C LYS A 33 -10.79 -16.72 -9.64
N CYS A 34 -11.49 -15.64 -9.96
CA CYS A 34 -10.97 -14.29 -9.89
C CYS A 34 -11.32 -13.65 -8.55
N CYS A 35 -10.39 -12.88 -8.02
CA CYS A 35 -10.65 -12.01 -6.89
C CYS A 35 -11.25 -10.70 -7.41
N SER A 36 -12.47 -10.36 -7.02
CA SER A 36 -13.06 -9.05 -7.37
C SER A 36 -12.40 -7.92 -6.57
N GLN A 37 -12.54 -6.68 -7.04
CA GLN A 37 -12.16 -5.47 -6.28
C GLN A 37 -12.79 -5.39 -4.88
N TYR A 38 -13.88 -6.10 -4.63
CA TYR A 38 -14.56 -6.17 -3.35
C TYR A 38 -14.03 -7.29 -2.44
N GLY A 39 -13.01 -8.03 -2.89
CA GLY A 39 -12.37 -9.10 -2.15
C GLY A 39 -13.24 -10.34 -2.03
N TRP A 40 -13.86 -10.75 -3.14
CA TRP A 40 -14.65 -11.98 -3.25
C TRP A 40 -14.15 -12.85 -4.41
N CYS A 41 -14.14 -14.16 -4.22
CA CYS A 41 -13.71 -15.14 -5.20
C CYS A 41 -14.86 -15.69 -6.04
N ASP A 42 -14.89 -15.39 -7.34
CA ASP A 42 -15.79 -16.07 -8.27
C ASP A 42 -15.29 -16.07 -9.73
N THR A 43 -16.01 -16.74 -10.63
CA THR A 43 -15.68 -16.89 -12.07
C THR A 43 -16.44 -15.92 -12.97
N GLY A 44 -17.41 -15.17 -12.44
CA GLY A 44 -18.29 -14.31 -13.23
C GLY A 44 -17.62 -13.00 -13.67
N PRO A 45 -18.16 -12.30 -14.68
CA PRO A 45 -17.63 -11.02 -15.16
C PRO A 45 -17.51 -9.95 -14.06
N ALA A 46 -18.39 -9.94 -13.06
CA ALA A 46 -18.30 -9.03 -11.92
C ALA A 46 -17.03 -9.23 -11.05
N TYR A 47 -16.33 -10.35 -11.25
CA TYR A 47 -15.14 -10.76 -10.51
C TYR A 47 -13.91 -10.87 -11.41
N CYS A 48 -14.13 -11.21 -12.67
CA CYS A 48 -13.10 -11.56 -13.65
C CYS A 48 -12.91 -10.53 -14.75
N ASP A 49 -13.66 -9.43 -14.77
CA ASP A 49 -13.40 -8.35 -15.71
C ASP A 49 -11.99 -7.80 -15.44
N PRO A 50 -11.10 -7.73 -16.44
CA PRO A 50 -9.73 -7.26 -16.25
C PRO A 50 -9.63 -5.87 -15.60
N SER A 51 -10.69 -5.06 -15.72
CA SER A 51 -10.76 -3.71 -15.14
C SER A 51 -11.09 -3.70 -13.65
N ASN A 52 -11.64 -4.79 -13.10
CA ASN A 52 -12.17 -4.85 -11.73
C ASN A 52 -11.65 -6.04 -10.90
N CYS A 53 -10.88 -6.93 -11.50
CA CYS A 53 -10.33 -8.10 -10.83
C CYS A 53 -8.94 -7.79 -10.25
N GLN A 54 -8.53 -8.52 -9.20
CA GLN A 54 -7.23 -8.36 -8.55
C GLN A 54 -6.31 -9.53 -8.95
N PRO A 55 -5.38 -9.38 -9.91
CA PRO A 55 -4.62 -10.50 -10.48
C PRO A 55 -3.77 -11.24 -9.44
N SER A 56 -3.10 -10.51 -8.56
CA SER A 56 -2.20 -11.05 -7.52
C SER A 56 -2.91 -11.88 -6.45
N PHE A 57 -4.24 -11.77 -6.35
CA PHE A 57 -5.07 -12.50 -5.39
C PHE A 57 -6.11 -13.39 -6.09
N SER A 58 -6.10 -13.43 -7.42
CA SER A 58 -6.90 -14.35 -8.19
C SER A 58 -6.20 -15.70 -8.24
N GLY A 59 -6.98 -16.77 -8.36
CA GLY A 59 -6.44 -18.11 -8.46
C GLY A 59 -5.62 -18.28 -9.73
N PRO A 60 -4.65 -19.22 -9.72
CA PRO A 60 -3.94 -19.60 -10.93
C PRO A 60 -4.95 -20.06 -11.99
N ASP A 61 -4.61 -19.86 -13.27
CA ASP A 61 -5.46 -20.17 -14.44
C ASP A 61 -6.79 -19.39 -14.50
N SER A 62 -7.00 -18.41 -13.62
CA SER A 62 -8.11 -17.47 -13.77
C SER A 62 -7.87 -16.53 -14.95
N PRO A 63 -8.94 -16.05 -15.61
CA PRO A 63 -8.81 -15.05 -16.68
C PRO A 63 -8.22 -13.73 -16.17
N CYS A 64 -8.31 -13.45 -14.86
CA CYS A 64 -7.71 -12.29 -14.23
C CYS A 64 -6.18 -12.41 -14.07
N ALA A 65 -5.68 -13.61 -13.73
CA ALA A 65 -4.25 -13.88 -13.51
C ALA A 65 -3.41 -13.82 -14.80
N SER A 66 -4.02 -13.96 -15.99
CA SER A 66 -3.34 -13.88 -17.29
C SER A 66 -2.94 -12.45 -17.72
N SER A 67 -3.22 -11.43 -16.88
CA SER A 67 -3.00 -10.01 -17.22
C SER A 67 -1.61 -9.46 -16.83
N LEU A 68 -0.69 -10.27 -16.29
CA LEU A 68 0.65 -9.79 -15.94
C LEU A 68 1.54 -9.61 -17.18
N PRO A 69 2.12 -8.42 -17.43
CA PRO A 69 3.36 -8.35 -18.22
C PRO A 69 4.53 -8.91 -17.38
N THR A 70 5.17 -9.93 -17.93
CA THR A 70 6.35 -10.62 -17.37
C THR A 70 7.57 -9.70 -17.32
N THR A 71 7.70 -8.85 -16.29
CA THR A 71 9.00 -8.34 -15.83
C THR A 71 8.91 -7.87 -14.38
N LEU A 72 9.04 -8.78 -13.42
CA LEU A 72 9.42 -8.44 -12.04
C LEU A 72 10.67 -9.26 -11.70
N LYS A 73 11.81 -8.55 -11.64
CA LYS A 73 13.05 -9.08 -11.06
C LYS A 73 12.78 -9.40 -9.60
N THR A 74 12.97 -10.65 -9.25
CA THR A 74 12.94 -11.18 -7.90
C THR A 74 14.06 -10.55 -7.07
N SER A 75 13.74 -9.57 -6.24
CA SER A 75 14.58 -9.22 -5.10
C SER A 75 14.11 -10.05 -3.91
N ALA A 76 14.95 -10.98 -3.47
CA ALA A 76 14.66 -11.86 -2.35
C ALA A 76 14.58 -11.06 -1.04
N SER A 77 13.38 -10.97 -0.45
CA SER A 77 13.19 -10.43 0.89
C SER A 77 13.36 -11.52 1.95
N LYS A 78 14.37 -11.36 2.79
CA LYS A 78 14.60 -12.11 4.05
C LYS A 78 13.39 -11.92 4.99
N PRO A 79 12.99 -12.92 5.81
CA PRO A 79 11.91 -12.74 6.77
C PRO A 79 12.30 -11.70 7.83
N SER A 80 11.52 -10.63 7.92
CA SER A 80 11.63 -9.57 8.93
C SER A 80 10.75 -9.92 10.14
N PRO A 81 11.18 -9.66 11.39
CA PRO A 81 10.37 -9.93 12.58
C PRO A 81 9.20 -8.95 12.70
N THR A 82 8.23 -9.35 13.53
CA THR A 82 6.97 -8.68 13.92
C THR A 82 7.01 -7.14 13.87
N PRO A 83 6.03 -6.47 13.22
CA PRO A 83 6.03 -5.02 13.10
C PRO A 83 5.86 -4.33 14.47
N PRO A 84 6.62 -3.26 14.76
CA PRO A 84 6.41 -2.42 15.93
C PRO A 84 5.08 -1.65 15.84
N PRO A 85 4.52 -1.19 16.98
CA PRO A 85 3.19 -0.58 17.04
C PRO A 85 3.13 0.86 16.49
N PHE A 86 4.20 1.34 15.86
CA PHE A 86 4.28 2.62 15.16
C PHE A 86 5.15 2.44 13.91
N ALA A 87 4.81 3.13 12.82
CA ALA A 87 5.65 3.16 11.63
C ALA A 87 6.93 3.96 11.92
N SER A 88 7.99 3.27 12.34
CA SER A 88 9.32 3.85 12.59
C SER A 88 10.09 4.20 11.31
N GLN A 89 9.50 4.03 10.12
CA GLN A 89 10.17 4.13 8.83
C GLN A 89 9.23 4.73 7.76
N VAL A 90 9.81 5.53 6.87
CA VAL A 90 9.15 6.05 5.67
C VAL A 90 9.09 4.92 4.63
N PRO A 91 7.92 4.61 4.04
CA PRO A 91 7.84 3.60 3.00
C PRO A 91 8.62 4.03 1.75
N GLU A 92 9.39 3.11 1.17
CA GLU A 92 10.03 3.30 -0.15
C GLU A 92 9.03 3.13 -1.31
N ILE A 93 7.77 2.81 -1.01
CA ILE A 93 6.73 2.55 -1.99
C ILE A 93 5.77 3.74 -2.09
N ASP A 94 5.85 4.45 -3.20
CA ASP A 94 5.02 5.61 -3.49
C ASP A 94 4.04 5.41 -4.64
N VAL A 95 4.12 4.28 -5.34
CA VAL A 95 3.18 3.85 -6.37
C VAL A 95 2.13 2.91 -5.78
N CYS A 96 0.90 3.01 -6.29
CA CYS A 96 -0.22 2.19 -5.84
C CYS A 96 -1.27 2.04 -6.94
N GLY A 97 -2.24 1.17 -6.66
CA GLY A 97 -3.42 1.04 -7.50
C GLY A 97 -3.38 -0.16 -8.43
N HIS A 98 -4.53 -0.42 -9.04
CA HIS A 98 -4.74 -1.51 -9.99
C HIS A 98 -3.76 -1.44 -11.18
N ALA A 99 -3.45 -0.23 -11.66
CA ALA A 99 -2.52 0.00 -12.76
C ALA A 99 -1.05 -0.34 -12.41
N GLN A 100 -0.70 -0.37 -11.12
CA GLN A 100 0.65 -0.60 -10.62
C GLN A 100 0.82 -2.01 -10.02
N GLY A 101 0.20 -3.02 -10.63
CA GLY A 101 0.25 -4.41 -10.15
C GLY A 101 -0.55 -4.65 -8.87
N GLY A 102 -1.47 -3.76 -8.53
CA GLY A 102 -2.34 -3.89 -7.37
C GLY A 102 -1.67 -3.59 -6.03
N VAL A 103 -0.60 -2.79 -6.05
CA VAL A 103 0.10 -2.35 -4.83
C VAL A 103 -0.81 -1.44 -4.01
N SER A 104 -0.86 -1.68 -2.70
CA SER A 104 -1.60 -0.85 -1.75
C SER A 104 -0.68 0.06 -0.95
N CYS A 105 -1.18 1.24 -0.63
CA CYS A 105 -0.53 2.21 0.21
C CYS A 105 -0.49 1.71 1.67
N PRO A 106 0.70 1.61 2.28
CA PRO A 106 0.86 0.97 3.59
C PRO A 106 0.38 1.84 4.77
N GLY A 107 0.28 3.17 4.58
CA GLY A 107 0.14 4.10 5.69
C GLY A 107 1.45 4.23 6.50
N ALA A 108 1.69 5.40 7.08
CA ALA A 108 2.82 5.68 7.95
C ALA A 108 2.51 6.82 8.94
N GLY A 109 3.34 6.94 9.96
CA GLY A 109 3.19 7.90 11.05
C GLY A 109 1.94 7.67 11.91
N LEU A 110 1.55 8.70 12.65
CA LEU A 110 0.46 8.64 13.62
C LEU A 110 -0.87 8.27 12.93
N GLY A 111 -1.52 7.21 13.42
CA GLY A 111 -2.78 6.70 12.84
C GLY A 111 -2.64 6.16 11.41
N GLY A 112 -1.42 6.01 10.90
CA GLY A 112 -1.18 5.68 9.49
C GLY A 112 -1.67 6.78 8.54
N TYR A 113 -1.63 8.05 8.96
CA TYR A 113 -2.14 9.18 8.17
C TYR A 113 -1.35 9.42 6.87
N PHE A 114 -0.02 9.33 6.95
CA PHE A 114 0.82 9.58 5.77
C PHE A 114 0.81 8.36 4.86
N TYR A 115 0.95 8.53 3.54
CA TYR A 115 0.96 7.42 2.58
C TYR A 115 -0.25 6.48 2.70
N ARG A 116 -1.43 6.98 3.08
CA ARG A 116 -2.60 6.14 3.38
C ARG A 116 -3.54 5.97 2.20
N CYS A 117 -3.62 6.99 1.36
CA CYS A 117 -4.55 7.08 0.24
C CYS A 117 -3.82 6.78 -1.05
N CYS A 118 -4.48 6.02 -1.92
CA CYS A 118 -4.00 5.81 -3.27
C CYS A 118 -4.73 6.76 -4.20
N SER A 119 -4.03 7.77 -4.73
CA SER A 119 -4.66 8.78 -5.60
C SER A 119 -5.15 8.19 -6.92
N ALA A 120 -5.96 8.98 -7.65
CA ALA A 120 -6.36 8.63 -9.01
C ALA A 120 -5.16 8.42 -9.96
N ALA A 121 -4.03 9.09 -9.68
CA ALA A 121 -2.78 8.95 -10.43
C ALA A 121 -1.94 7.73 -10.01
N GLY A 122 -2.37 6.96 -9.02
CA GLY A 122 -1.64 5.78 -8.55
C GLY A 122 -0.44 6.12 -7.67
N HIS A 123 -0.57 7.17 -6.86
CA HIS A 123 0.46 7.55 -5.89
C HIS A 123 -0.06 7.55 -4.45
N CYS A 124 0.78 7.10 -3.52
CA CYS A 124 0.49 7.12 -2.10
C CYS A 124 0.70 8.49 -1.49
N GLY A 125 -0.28 8.95 -0.70
CA GLY A 125 -0.16 10.17 0.08
C GLY A 125 -1.29 10.36 1.09
N PRO A 126 -1.34 11.53 1.76
CA PRO A 126 -0.34 12.60 1.70
C PRO A 126 1.02 12.14 2.25
N LYS A 127 2.14 12.58 1.67
CA LYS A 127 3.47 12.13 2.10
C LYS A 127 3.98 12.90 3.32
N ASN A 128 3.53 14.13 3.50
CA ASN A 128 3.89 14.99 4.61
C ASN A 128 2.72 15.91 4.97
N GLU A 129 2.94 16.79 5.94
CA GLU A 129 1.94 17.68 6.52
C GLU A 129 1.59 18.90 5.65
N ILE A 130 2.36 19.18 4.60
CA ILE A 130 2.19 20.32 3.69
C ILE A 130 1.31 19.93 2.50
N GLN A 131 1.32 18.64 2.14
CA GLN A 131 0.46 18.11 1.08
C GLN A 131 -0.96 17.94 1.61
N ASP A 132 -1.92 18.56 0.92
CA ASP A 132 -3.33 18.37 1.20
C ASP A 132 -3.70 16.90 0.97
N GLN A 133 -4.39 16.29 1.94
CA GLN A 133 -4.83 14.91 1.82
C GLN A 133 -5.79 14.73 0.65
N ASP A 134 -6.58 15.76 0.31
CA ASP A 134 -7.62 15.66 -0.72
C ASP A 134 -7.04 15.37 -2.11
N LEU A 135 -5.76 15.70 -2.34
CA LEU A 135 -5.01 15.33 -3.56
C LEU A 135 -4.87 13.81 -3.73
N TYR A 136 -4.97 13.05 -2.64
CA TYR A 136 -4.78 11.60 -2.61
C TYR A 136 -6.05 10.85 -2.20
N CYS A 137 -6.74 11.37 -1.19
CA CYS A 137 -7.89 10.75 -0.53
C CYS A 137 -9.22 11.19 -1.14
N GLY A 138 -9.24 12.29 -1.90
CA GLY A 138 -10.44 12.88 -2.46
C GLY A 138 -10.99 12.12 -3.67
N THR A 139 -11.58 12.87 -4.60
CA THR A 139 -12.23 12.29 -5.78
C THR A 139 -11.24 11.46 -6.61
N GLY A 140 -11.61 10.21 -6.90
CA GLY A 140 -10.78 9.29 -7.68
C GLY A 140 -9.75 8.51 -6.86
N CYS A 141 -9.73 8.64 -5.53
CA CYS A 141 -8.97 7.72 -4.69
C CYS A 141 -9.35 6.26 -5.00
N GLN A 142 -8.35 5.41 -5.19
CA GLN A 142 -8.51 4.03 -5.63
C GLN A 142 -8.84 3.12 -4.43
N ALA A 143 -10.13 3.00 -4.13
CA ALA A 143 -10.62 2.19 -3.03
C ALA A 143 -10.13 0.72 -3.14
N GLY A 144 -9.58 0.19 -2.04
CA GLY A 144 -8.95 -1.14 -2.00
C GLY A 144 -7.42 -1.10 -2.08
N TYR A 145 -6.86 -0.04 -2.67
CA TYR A 145 -5.41 0.22 -2.72
C TYR A 145 -4.98 1.35 -1.77
N GLY A 146 -5.93 2.04 -1.15
CA GLY A 146 -5.70 2.97 -0.06
C GLY A 146 -6.98 3.21 0.74
N LYS A 147 -6.86 3.99 1.81
CA LYS A 147 -7.97 4.42 2.66
C LYS A 147 -8.58 5.71 2.07
N CYS A 148 -9.70 5.59 1.38
CA CYS A 148 -10.34 6.69 0.64
C CYS A 148 -11.39 7.40 1.49
N ASP A 149 -10.93 8.02 2.55
CA ASP A 149 -11.67 8.76 3.57
C ASP A 149 -10.82 9.94 4.03
N SER A 150 -11.47 10.92 4.66
CA SER A 150 -10.80 12.10 5.20
C SER A 150 -10.48 11.88 6.67
N GLU A 151 -9.23 12.10 7.06
CA GLU A 151 -8.79 12.06 8.45
C GLU A 151 -8.37 13.45 8.92
N GLU A 152 -8.36 13.64 10.23
CA GLU A 152 -7.75 14.83 10.80
C GLU A 152 -6.23 14.75 10.65
N LYS A 153 -5.64 15.85 10.17
CA LYS A 153 -4.20 15.98 10.04
C LYS A 153 -3.51 15.78 11.41
N PRO A 154 -2.53 14.88 11.54
CA PRO A 154 -1.80 14.69 12.78
C PRO A 154 -1.10 15.97 13.23
N ALA A 155 -1.06 16.17 14.55
CA ALA A 155 -0.21 17.18 15.15
C ALA A 155 1.27 16.83 14.95
N GLU A 156 2.11 17.85 14.90
CA GLU A 156 3.56 17.69 14.87
C GLU A 156 4.05 16.93 16.12
N PRO A 157 5.06 16.03 16.01
CA PRO A 157 5.56 15.29 17.15
C PRO A 157 5.99 16.19 18.31
N THR A 158 5.49 15.92 19.51
CA THR A 158 5.90 16.63 20.73
C THR A 158 7.20 16.04 21.24
N GLY A 159 8.33 16.70 21.01
CA GLY A 159 9.63 16.27 21.51
C GLY A 159 10.79 16.93 20.76
N ALA A 160 12.00 16.81 21.30
CA ALA A 160 13.18 17.23 20.56
C ALA A 160 13.36 16.33 19.33
N ALA A 161 13.33 16.91 18.14
CA ALA A 161 13.61 16.19 16.91
C ALA A 161 15.08 15.73 16.89
N GLY A 162 15.31 14.51 16.40
CA GLY A 162 16.65 14.02 16.10
C GLY A 162 17.26 14.72 14.87
N THR A 163 18.51 14.39 14.56
CA THR A 163 19.18 14.86 13.34
C THR A 163 19.35 13.71 12.35
N ALA A 164 19.16 14.00 11.06
CA ALA A 164 19.32 13.09 9.93
C ALA A 164 20.39 13.61 8.97
N GLY A 165 21.26 12.72 8.50
CA GLY A 165 22.27 12.99 7.48
C GLY A 165 21.70 12.93 6.06
N GLU A 166 22.54 13.20 5.07
CA GLU A 166 22.17 13.10 3.65
C GLU A 166 21.72 11.67 3.28
N GLY A 167 20.62 11.55 2.55
CA GLY A 167 20.00 10.28 2.18
C GLY A 167 19.20 9.60 3.30
N GLU A 168 19.26 10.09 4.54
CA GLU A 168 18.45 9.57 5.64
C GLU A 168 17.02 10.13 5.61
N THR A 169 16.11 9.46 6.32
CA THR A 169 14.73 9.90 6.46
C THR A 169 14.59 11.06 7.45
N CYS A 170 13.68 11.97 7.13
CA CYS A 170 13.41 13.20 7.89
C CYS A 170 11.91 13.44 8.02
N GLY A 171 11.53 14.53 8.66
CA GLY A 171 10.15 14.96 8.73
C GLY A 171 9.40 14.42 9.95
N PRO A 172 8.09 14.71 10.03
CA PRO A 172 7.26 14.42 11.18
C PRO A 172 7.07 12.91 11.41
N ILE A 173 7.21 12.08 10.38
CA ILE A 173 7.02 10.63 10.47
C ILE A 173 8.07 9.98 11.38
N VAL A 174 9.33 10.43 11.28
CA VAL A 174 10.45 9.88 12.05
C VAL A 174 10.97 10.83 13.11
N ASN A 175 10.36 12.02 13.23
CA ASN A 175 10.76 13.09 14.14
C ASN A 175 12.27 13.44 14.03
N LYS A 176 12.75 13.64 12.79
CA LYS A 176 14.14 14.04 12.52
C LYS A 176 14.23 15.23 11.57
N LYS A 177 15.08 16.21 11.92
CA LYS A 177 15.48 17.30 11.04
C LYS A 177 16.74 16.94 10.27
N CYS A 178 16.84 17.39 9.04
CA CYS A 178 18.09 17.26 8.29
C CYS A 178 19.20 18.10 8.93
N GLY A 179 20.44 17.62 8.80
CA GLY A 179 21.63 18.35 9.21
C GLY A 179 21.78 19.68 8.46
N SER A 180 22.74 20.51 8.89
CA SER A 180 22.95 21.84 8.31
C SER A 180 23.26 21.74 6.81
N GLY A 181 22.68 22.64 6.02
CA GLY A 181 22.78 22.69 4.57
C GLY A 181 21.91 21.68 3.83
N LEU A 182 21.13 20.85 4.53
CA LEU A 182 20.27 19.83 3.94
C LEU A 182 18.79 20.18 4.05
N CYS A 183 18.06 19.80 3.02
CA CYS A 183 16.62 20.01 2.87
C CYS A 183 15.88 18.72 3.17
N CYS A 184 14.74 18.81 3.85
CA CYS A 184 13.84 17.68 4.00
C CYS A 184 12.82 17.70 2.85
N SER A 185 12.99 16.81 1.87
CA SER A 185 12.12 16.75 0.69
C SER A 185 10.66 16.44 1.05
N GLY A 186 9.75 16.68 0.10
CA GLY A 186 8.36 16.29 0.25
C GLY A 186 8.14 14.78 0.43
N SER A 187 9.11 13.96 0.03
CA SER A 187 9.11 12.50 0.22
C SER A 187 9.79 12.05 1.51
N ASN A 188 10.14 12.96 2.43
CA ASN A 188 10.73 12.66 3.74
C ASN A 188 12.16 12.11 3.70
N PHE A 189 12.98 12.58 2.75
CA PHE A 189 14.41 12.29 2.68
C PHE A 189 15.24 13.57 2.71
N CYS A 190 16.38 13.52 3.40
CA CYS A 190 17.36 14.59 3.42
C CYS A 190 18.22 14.60 2.16
N GLY A 191 18.44 15.79 1.61
CA GLY A 191 19.34 15.97 0.47
C GLY A 191 19.52 17.43 0.12
N THR A 192 20.10 17.68 -1.05
CA THR A 192 20.35 19.02 -1.58
C THR A 192 19.79 19.14 -3.01
N GLY A 193 19.74 20.36 -3.53
CA GLY A 193 19.24 20.62 -4.88
C GLY A 193 17.71 20.76 -4.94
N GLU A 194 17.21 21.12 -6.12
CA GLU A 194 15.82 21.54 -6.33
C GLU A 194 14.79 20.44 -6.00
N ASP A 195 15.15 19.17 -6.24
CA ASP A 195 14.30 18.01 -5.94
C ASP A 195 14.04 17.83 -4.43
N PHE A 196 14.95 18.32 -3.60
CA PHE A 196 14.83 18.25 -2.14
C PHE A 196 14.38 19.57 -1.52
N CYS A 197 14.92 20.69 -2.02
CA CYS A 197 14.81 22.01 -1.41
C CYS A 197 13.67 22.86 -1.96
N GLY A 198 13.21 22.55 -3.18
CA GLY A 198 12.23 23.37 -3.89
C GLY A 198 10.85 23.32 -3.26
N ALA A 199 10.19 24.48 -3.19
CA ALA A 199 8.79 24.59 -2.74
C ALA A 199 7.83 23.73 -3.59
N VAL A 200 8.08 23.59 -4.90
CA VAL A 200 7.28 22.76 -5.81
C VAL A 200 7.33 21.27 -5.48
N ASN A 201 8.42 20.82 -4.84
CA ASN A 201 8.62 19.45 -4.37
C ASN A 201 8.25 19.29 -2.89
N TRP A 202 7.49 20.24 -2.34
CA TRP A 202 6.99 20.25 -0.97
C TRP A 202 8.10 20.10 0.09
N CYS A 203 9.22 20.82 -0.09
CA CYS A 203 10.25 20.86 0.94
C CYS A 203 9.68 21.28 2.30
N GLN A 204 10.05 20.54 3.33
CA GLN A 204 9.48 20.63 4.67
C GLN A 204 10.30 21.58 5.55
N LYS A 205 9.97 22.89 5.51
CA LYS A 205 10.75 23.97 6.16
C LYS A 205 10.96 23.83 7.68
N ASN A 206 10.10 23.08 8.39
CA ASN A 206 10.27 22.82 9.82
C ASN A 206 11.36 21.75 10.08
N TRP A 207 11.72 21.01 9.04
CA TRP A 207 12.53 19.79 9.07
C TRP A 207 13.81 19.87 8.22
N GLY A 208 14.05 20.95 7.49
CA GLY A 208 15.29 21.21 6.74
C GLY A 208 15.35 22.62 6.16
N GLU A 209 16.42 22.93 5.44
CA GLU A 209 16.72 24.27 4.90
C GLU A 209 16.13 24.46 3.49
N CYS A 210 14.83 24.76 3.37
CA CYS A 210 14.14 24.90 2.07
C CYS A 210 14.41 26.23 1.35
N SER A 211 14.28 26.24 0.01
CA SER A 211 14.47 27.39 -0.89
C SER A 211 13.19 27.93 -1.50
#